data_AF-A0A7V5PN83-F1
#
_entry.id   AF-A0A7V5PN83-F1
#
_cell.length_a   1.000
_cell.length_b   1.000
_cell.length_c   1.000
_cell.angle_alpha   90.00
_cell.angle_beta   90.00
_cell.angle_gamma   90.00
#
_symmetry.space_group_name_H-M   'P 1'
#
loop_
_entity.id
_entity.type
_entity.pdbx_description
1 polymer ?
#
loop_
_entity_poly.entity_id
_entity_poly.type
_entity_poly.pdbx_seq_one_letter_code
_entity_poly.pdbx_strand_id
1 'polypeptide(L)'
;MAKQRITCEQAQILMMGLLDGELNEQDTQRVKQHLEECEACARQYKSFLKLKKETQDMKFKPLPEMYWDEYWNHVYNKIERGISWILVSIGAVIILAFSLYQAMSDFFSDPAEPLSLKIGTGIFVLGMIVLFVSVLREKLMVKKVDQYRRIKR
;
A
#
# COMPACT_ATOMS: atom_id res chain seq x y z
N MET A 1 -28.50 39.27 29.90
CA MET A 1 -28.51 37.83 29.57
C MET A 1 -27.99 37.08 30.79
N ALA A 2 -28.72 36.08 31.28
CA ALA A 2 -28.45 35.43 32.57
C ALA A 2 -27.09 34.71 32.57
N LYS A 3 -26.23 35.02 33.54
CA LYS A 3 -24.96 34.33 33.80
C LYS A 3 -25.29 32.89 34.24
N GLN A 4 -25.34 31.94 33.31
CA GLN A 4 -25.51 30.52 33.63
C GLN A 4 -24.23 30.01 34.29
N ARG A 5 -24.22 29.95 35.62
CA ARG A 5 -23.14 29.36 36.40
C ARG A 5 -23.18 27.84 36.26
N ILE A 6 -22.09 27.24 35.78
CA ILE A 6 -21.93 25.79 35.70
C ILE A 6 -21.33 25.25 37.01
N THR A 7 -21.63 23.99 37.34
CA THR A 7 -21.08 23.32 38.52
C THR A 7 -19.63 22.87 38.29
N CYS A 8 -18.88 22.56 39.34
CA CYS A 8 -17.50 22.05 39.22
C CYS A 8 -17.44 20.74 38.41
N GLU A 9 -18.44 19.87 38.55
CA GLU A 9 -18.56 18.62 37.80
C GLU A 9 -18.73 18.87 36.29
N GLN A 10 -19.59 19.82 35.93
CA GLN A 10 -19.77 20.24 34.53
C GLN A 10 -18.50 20.90 33.97
N ALA A 11 -17.82 21.71 34.78
CA ALA A 11 -16.56 22.32 34.38
C ALA A 11 -15.46 21.26 34.13
N GLN A 12 -15.42 20.18 34.92
CA GLN A 12 -14.49 19.05 34.71
C GLN A 12 -14.75 18.29 33.41
N ILE A 13 -16.00 18.12 33.01
CA ILE A 13 -16.33 17.48 31.72
C ILE A 13 -15.86 18.37 30.57
N LEU A 14 -16.18 19.67 30.65
CA LEU A 14 -15.91 20.60 29.56
C LEU A 14 -14.43 21.01 29.47
N MET A 15 -13.66 20.99 30.56
CA MET A 15 -12.24 21.40 30.51
C MET A 15 -11.37 20.51 29.61
N MET A 16 -11.75 19.24 29.39
CA MET A 16 -11.05 18.35 28.45
C MET A 16 -11.30 18.79 27.00
N GLY A 17 -12.56 19.08 26.64
CA GLY A 17 -12.88 19.66 25.34
C GLY A 17 -12.22 21.03 25.14
N LEU A 18 -12.09 21.83 26.21
CA LEU A 18 -11.37 23.11 26.16
C LEU A 18 -9.87 22.92 25.89
N LEU A 19 -9.27 21.89 26.49
CA LEU A 19 -7.87 21.55 26.31
C LEU A 19 -7.56 21.21 24.85
N ASP A 20 -8.47 20.51 24.17
CA ASP A 20 -8.30 20.04 22.79
C ASP A 20 -8.92 20.97 21.74
N GLY A 21 -9.65 22.00 22.15
CA GLY A 21 -10.26 23.00 21.26
C GLY A 21 -11.54 22.53 20.58
N GLU A 22 -12.23 21.54 21.16
CA GLU A 22 -13.43 20.92 20.59
C GLU A 22 -14.75 21.53 21.11
N LEU A 23 -14.68 22.49 22.04
CA LEU A 23 -15.88 23.16 22.56
C LEU A 23 -16.43 24.21 21.58
N ASN A 24 -17.76 24.35 21.56
CA ASN A 24 -18.41 25.50 20.96
C ASN A 24 -18.12 26.80 21.75
N GLU A 25 -18.42 27.97 21.15
CA GLU A 25 -18.13 29.27 21.76
C GLU A 25 -18.85 29.50 23.10
N GLN A 26 -20.09 29.00 23.23
CA GLN A 26 -20.90 29.18 24.45
C GLN A 26 -20.29 28.40 25.62
N ASP A 27 -19.94 27.13 25.40
CA ASP A 27 -19.35 26.27 26.41
C ASP A 27 -17.91 26.69 26.75
N THR A 28 -17.17 27.17 25.76
CA THR A 28 -15.86 27.80 25.99
C THR A 28 -15.96 28.98 26.95
N GLN A 29 -16.93 29.88 26.76
CA GLN A 29 -17.12 31.02 27.65
C GLN A 29 -17.57 30.60 29.04
N ARG A 30 -18.49 29.63 29.15
CA ARG A 30 -18.98 29.10 30.45
C ARG A 30 -17.85 28.52 31.28
N VAL A 31 -17.00 27.70 30.68
CA VAL A 31 -15.86 27.09 31.38
C VAL A 31 -14.83 28.14 31.77
N LYS A 32 -14.48 29.05 30.87
CA LYS A 32 -13.52 30.14 31.18
C LYS A 32 -13.97 30.98 32.36
N GLN A 33 -15.25 31.38 32.39
CA GLN A 33 -15.82 32.11 33.53
C GLN A 33 -15.76 31.29 34.82
N HIS A 34 -16.04 29.99 34.76
CA HIS A 34 -15.93 29.12 35.94
C HIS A 34 -14.48 28.96 36.43
N LEU A 35 -13.50 28.89 35.52
CA LEU A 35 -12.08 28.81 35.86
C LEU A 35 -11.56 30.12 36.49
N GLU A 36 -12.16 31.27 36.18
CA GLU A 36 -11.86 32.55 36.84
C GLU A 36 -12.45 32.61 38.26
N GLU A 37 -13.62 32.00 38.47
CA GLU A 37 -14.35 32.03 39.75
C GLU A 37 -13.91 30.89 40.72
N CYS A 38 -13.35 29.77 40.22
CA CYS A 38 -13.00 28.58 41.01
C CYS A 38 -11.52 28.20 40.93
N GLU A 39 -10.77 28.45 42.01
CA GLU A 39 -9.34 28.11 42.09
C GLU A 39 -9.03 26.60 42.00
N ALA A 40 -9.95 25.74 42.45
CA ALA A 40 -9.75 24.28 42.38
C ALA A 40 -9.75 23.79 40.92
N CYS A 41 -10.76 24.19 40.15
CA CYS A 41 -10.85 23.85 38.72
C CYS A 41 -9.73 24.51 37.91
N ALA A 42 -9.33 25.75 38.24
CA ALA A 42 -8.20 26.42 37.61
C ALA A 42 -6.88 25.65 37.80
N ARG A 43 -6.61 25.16 39.01
CA ARG A 43 -5.42 24.34 39.30
C ARG A 43 -5.41 23.04 38.51
N GLN A 44 -6.55 22.36 38.42
CA GLN A 44 -6.70 21.12 37.66
C GLN A 44 -6.50 21.32 36.15
N TYR A 45 -7.07 22.38 35.58
CA TYR A 45 -6.87 22.71 34.18
C TYR A 45 -5.39 23.01 33.86
N LYS A 46 -4.70 23.70 34.78
CA LYS A 46 -3.26 23.99 34.67
C LYS A 46 -2.41 22.71 34.71
N SER A 47 -2.78 21.69 35.49
CA SER A 47 -2.05 20.41 35.49
C SER A 47 -2.24 19.66 34.18
N PHE A 48 -3.44 19.69 33.59
CA PHE A 48 -3.67 19.11 32.26
C PHE A 48 -2.90 19.83 31.15
N LEU A 49 -2.83 21.16 31.18
CA LEU A 49 -2.00 21.93 30.24
C LEU A 49 -0.51 21.56 30.35
N LYS A 50 -0.02 21.34 31.57
CA LYS A 50 1.37 20.90 31.80
C LYS A 50 1.62 19.52 31.20
N LEU A 51 0.72 18.57 31.43
CA LEU A 51 0.82 17.22 30.86
C LEU A 51 0.79 17.24 29.33
N LYS A 52 -0.13 18.01 28.72
CA LYS A 52 -0.21 18.16 27.26
C LYS A 52 1.09 18.70 26.67
N LYS A 53 1.72 19.66 27.34
CA LYS A 53 3.01 20.21 26.90
C LYS A 53 4.12 19.16 27.00
N GLU A 54 4.20 18.45 28.13
CA GLU A 54 5.21 17.40 28.34
C GLU A 54 5.07 16.24 27.35
N THR A 55 3.85 15.86 26.97
CA THR A 55 3.61 14.81 25.97
C THR A 55 3.82 15.30 24.54
N GLN A 56 3.54 16.57 24.24
CA GLN A 56 3.85 17.17 22.94
C GLN A 56 5.36 17.27 22.68
N ASP A 57 6.14 17.51 23.74
CA ASP A 57 7.61 17.60 23.66
C ASP A 57 8.29 16.21 23.57
N MET A 58 7.53 15.11 23.69
CA MET A 58 8.03 13.76 23.43
C MET A 58 8.31 13.59 21.94
N LYS A 59 9.58 13.76 21.56
CA LYS A 59 10.03 13.42 20.21
C LYS A 59 9.94 11.91 20.04
N PHE A 60 9.16 11.47 19.06
CA PHE A 60 9.26 10.10 18.55
C PHE A 60 10.71 9.81 18.20
N LYS A 61 11.27 8.75 18.78
CA LYS A 61 12.60 8.29 18.43
C LYS A 61 12.57 7.92 16.94
N PRO A 62 13.33 8.60 16.06
CA PRO A 62 13.39 8.19 14.66
C PRO A 62 13.89 6.75 14.61
N LEU A 63 13.20 5.92 13.82
CA LEU A 63 13.65 4.56 13.54
C LEU A 63 15.07 4.64 12.94
N PRO A 64 16.02 3.78 13.37
CA PRO A 64 17.39 3.79 12.84
C PRO A 64 17.39 3.63 11.31
N GLU A 65 18.26 4.35 10.61
CA GLU A 65 18.39 4.30 9.13
C GLU A 65 18.54 2.88 8.57
N MET A 66 19.18 1.97 9.31
CA MET A 66 19.33 0.56 8.90
C MET A 66 18.00 -0.15 8.58
N TYR A 67 16.89 0.21 9.22
CA TYR A 67 15.59 -0.39 8.92
C TYR A 67 15.01 0.05 7.59
N TRP A 68 15.39 1.24 7.10
CA TRP A 68 14.94 1.75 5.82
C TRP A 68 15.63 1.04 4.66
N ASP A 69 16.93 0.81 4.75
CA ASP A 69 17.70 0.15 3.69
C ASP A 69 17.25 -1.30 3.46
N GLU A 70 17.02 -2.05 4.54
CA GLU A 70 16.59 -3.45 4.44
C GLU A 70 15.17 -3.56 3.87
N TYR A 71 14.27 -2.66 4.28
CA TYR A 71 12.92 -2.56 3.73
C TYR A 71 12.94 -2.23 2.24
N TRP A 72 13.69 -1.21 1.83
CA TRP A 72 13.80 -0.82 0.43
C TRP A 72 14.41 -1.91 -0.42
N ASN A 73 15.47 -2.58 0.04
CA ASN A 73 16.07 -3.71 -0.67
C ASN A 73 15.07 -4.87 -0.87
N HIS A 74 14.26 -5.20 0.13
CA HIS A 74 13.25 -6.24 0.00
C HIS A 74 12.13 -5.85 -0.98
N VAL A 75 11.69 -4.60 -0.95
CA VAL A 75 10.63 -4.08 -1.83
C VAL A 75 11.13 -3.99 -3.28
N TYR A 76 12.31 -3.41 -3.50
CA TYR A 76 12.89 -3.24 -4.83
C TYR A 76 13.14 -4.60 -5.50
N ASN A 77 13.77 -5.54 -4.80
CA ASN A 77 14.06 -6.87 -5.33
C ASN A 77 12.79 -7.64 -5.72
N LYS A 78 11.67 -7.43 -5.00
CA LYS A 78 10.40 -8.09 -5.29
C LYS A 78 9.70 -7.47 -6.50
N ILE A 79 9.73 -6.14 -6.60
CA ILE A 79 9.11 -5.40 -7.70
C ILE A 79 9.89 -5.60 -9.00
N GLU A 80 11.22 -5.45 -8.96
CA GLU A 80 12.09 -5.62 -10.13
C GLU A 80 11.85 -7.00 -10.75
N ARG A 81 11.90 -8.07 -9.94
CA ARG A 81 11.66 -9.42 -10.42
C ARG A 81 10.27 -9.62 -11.02
N GLY A 82 9.24 -9.03 -10.41
CA GLY A 82 7.86 -9.11 -10.91
C GLY A 82 7.72 -8.46 -12.29
N ILE A 83 8.22 -7.22 -12.41
CA ILE A 83 8.17 -6.43 -13.65
C ILE A 83 9.03 -7.07 -14.75
N SER A 84 10.24 -7.55 -14.41
CA SER A 84 11.12 -8.21 -15.38
C SER A 84 10.46 -9.43 -16.02
N TRP A 85 9.75 -10.26 -15.26
CA TRP A 85 9.06 -11.42 -15.85
C TRP A 85 7.92 -11.03 -16.77
N ILE A 86 7.16 -9.98 -16.43
CA ILE A 86 6.09 -9.48 -17.28
C ILE A 86 6.67 -8.97 -18.61
N LEU A 87 7.72 -8.15 -18.54
CA LEU A 87 8.40 -7.62 -19.73
C LEU A 87 9.01 -8.73 -20.59
N VAL A 88 9.69 -9.72 -19.98
CA VAL A 88 10.26 -10.87 -20.68
C VAL A 88 9.18 -11.71 -21.34
N SER A 89 8.06 -11.98 -20.67
CA SER A 89 6.94 -12.73 -21.25
C SER A 89 6.33 -12.00 -22.45
N ILE A 90 6.10 -10.69 -22.33
CA ILE A 90 5.56 -9.88 -23.43
C ILE A 90 6.53 -9.87 -24.62
N GLY A 91 7.81 -9.61 -24.37
CA GLY A 91 8.85 -9.63 -25.41
C GLY A 91 8.96 -10.99 -26.11
N ALA A 92 8.93 -12.08 -25.34
CA ALA A 92 8.96 -13.44 -25.88
C ALA A 92 7.74 -13.73 -26.77
N VAL A 93 6.53 -13.32 -26.36
CA VAL A 93 5.33 -13.49 -27.18
C VAL A 93 5.44 -12.71 -28.49
N ILE A 94 5.90 -11.46 -28.46
CA ILE A 94 6.06 -10.62 -29.67
C ILE A 94 7.08 -11.25 -30.63
N ILE A 95 8.26 -11.64 -30.12
CA ILE A 95 9.31 -12.25 -30.95
C ILE A 95 8.80 -13.55 -31.57
N LEU A 96 8.19 -14.44 -30.77
CA LEU A 96 7.69 -15.71 -31.27
C LEU A 96 6.57 -15.53 -32.30
N ALA A 97 5.66 -14.57 -32.07
CA ALA A 97 4.61 -14.24 -33.03
C ALA A 97 5.17 -13.68 -34.34
N PHE A 98 6.16 -12.78 -34.27
CA PHE A 98 6.80 -12.19 -35.44
C PHE A 98 7.63 -13.22 -36.22
N SER A 99 8.44 -14.03 -35.53
CA SER A 99 9.18 -15.13 -36.14
C SER A 99 8.26 -16.15 -36.81
N LEU A 100 7.11 -16.44 -36.20
CA LEU A 100 6.11 -17.31 -36.80
C LEU A 100 5.49 -16.66 -38.05
N TYR A 101 5.11 -15.39 -37.98
CA TYR A 101 4.57 -14.66 -39.12
C TYR A 101 5.55 -14.69 -40.31
N GLN A 102 6.84 -14.46 -40.05
CA GLN A 102 7.89 -14.53 -41.06
C GLN A 102 8.09 -15.95 -41.60
N ALA A 103 8.00 -16.98 -40.76
CA ALA A 103 8.15 -18.37 -41.19
C ALA A 103 6.93 -18.90 -41.96
N MET A 104 5.74 -18.39 -41.66
CA MET A 104 4.49 -18.78 -42.31
C MET A 104 4.10 -17.87 -43.47
N SER A 105 4.81 -16.76 -43.72
CA SER A 105 4.50 -15.87 -44.84
C SER A 105 4.49 -16.63 -46.16
N ASP A 106 5.48 -17.49 -46.36
CA ASP A 106 5.63 -18.28 -47.59
C ASP A 106 4.53 -19.36 -47.70
N PHE A 107 4.14 -19.97 -46.58
CA PHE A 107 3.06 -20.96 -46.51
C PHE A 107 1.68 -20.33 -46.75
N PHE A 108 1.46 -19.10 -46.27
CA PHE A 108 0.20 -18.38 -46.50
C PHE A 108 0.09 -17.82 -47.92
N SER A 109 1.22 -17.48 -48.54
CA SER A 109 1.28 -16.95 -49.91
C SER A 109 1.03 -18.00 -51.01
N ASP A 110 1.10 -19.30 -50.70
CA ASP A 110 0.79 -20.36 -51.67
C ASP A 110 -0.75 -20.46 -51.94
N PRO A 111 -1.22 -20.25 -53.18
CA PRO A 111 -2.63 -20.36 -53.53
C PRO A 111 -3.19 -21.79 -53.52
N ALA A 112 -2.32 -22.82 -53.47
CA ALA A 112 -2.73 -24.22 -53.58
C ALA A 112 -3.33 -24.81 -52.29
N GLU A 113 -3.08 -24.18 -51.15
CA GLU A 113 -3.47 -24.66 -49.81
C GLU A 113 -4.86 -24.17 -49.39
N PRO A 114 -5.74 -25.05 -48.84
CA PRO A 114 -7.07 -24.66 -48.41
C PRO A 114 -7.04 -23.78 -47.15
N LEU A 115 -7.94 -22.80 -47.10
CA LEU A 115 -7.99 -21.77 -46.05
C LEU A 115 -8.13 -22.34 -44.63
N SER A 116 -8.82 -23.48 -44.46
CA SER A 116 -9.02 -24.13 -43.17
C SER A 116 -7.71 -24.67 -42.56
N LEU A 117 -6.82 -25.22 -43.38
CA LEU A 117 -5.52 -25.72 -42.93
C LEU A 117 -4.63 -24.57 -42.46
N LYS A 118 -4.65 -23.42 -43.15
CA LYS A 118 -3.93 -22.19 -42.78
C LYS A 118 -4.39 -21.64 -41.42
N ILE A 119 -5.70 -21.55 -41.20
CA ILE A 119 -6.25 -21.05 -39.93
C ILE A 119 -5.97 -22.04 -38.79
N GLY A 120 -6.15 -23.34 -39.03
CA GLY A 120 -5.91 -24.38 -38.03
C GLY A 120 -4.46 -24.44 -37.56
N THR A 121 -3.50 -24.37 -38.49
CA THR A 121 -2.07 -24.32 -38.15
C THR A 121 -1.71 -23.04 -37.40
N GLY A 122 -2.24 -21.88 -37.80
CA GLY A 122 -2.02 -20.62 -37.10
C GLY A 122 -2.48 -20.65 -35.63
N ILE A 123 -3.70 -21.13 -35.37
CA ILE A 123 -4.25 -21.23 -34.01
C ILE A 123 -3.45 -22.23 -33.17
N PHE A 124 -3.11 -23.39 -33.75
CA PHE A 124 -2.36 -24.43 -33.06
C PHE A 124 -0.98 -23.92 -32.61
N VAL A 125 -0.24 -23.26 -33.50
CA VAL A 125 1.11 -22.77 -33.17
C VAL A 125 1.05 -21.59 -32.20
N LEU A 126 0.07 -20.68 -32.33
CA LEU A 126 -0.14 -19.61 -31.37
C LEU A 126 -0.43 -20.18 -29.97
N GLY A 127 -1.30 -21.19 -29.88
CA GLY A 127 -1.57 -21.89 -28.62
C GLY A 127 -0.32 -22.52 -28.01
N MET A 128 0.53 -23.14 -28.84
CA MET A 128 1.83 -23.69 -28.40
C MET A 128 2.77 -22.62 -27.86
N ILE A 129 2.83 -21.44 -28.48
CA ILE A 129 3.64 -20.30 -28.02
C ILE A 129 3.17 -19.81 -26.65
N VAL A 130 1.86 -19.59 -26.49
CA VAL A 130 1.27 -19.13 -25.23
C VAL A 130 1.53 -20.16 -24.12
N LEU A 131 1.33 -21.44 -24.41
CA LEU A 131 1.58 -22.52 -23.47
C LEU A 131 3.06 -22.61 -23.09
N PHE A 132 3.96 -22.50 -24.07
CA PHE A 132 5.41 -22.49 -23.82
C PHE A 132 5.83 -21.36 -22.89
N VAL A 133 5.37 -20.13 -23.16
CA VAL A 133 5.67 -18.96 -22.31
C VAL A 133 5.08 -19.14 -20.91
N SER A 134 3.86 -19.68 -20.80
CA SER A 134 3.21 -19.96 -19.52
C SER A 134 4.00 -20.96 -18.67
N VAL A 135 4.34 -22.12 -19.25
CA VAL A 135 5.11 -23.18 -18.58
C VAL A 135 6.52 -22.71 -18.23
N LEU A 136 7.19 -21.97 -19.12
CA LEU A 136 8.52 -21.44 -18.87
C LEU A 136 8.52 -20.46 -17.69
N ARG A 137 7.52 -19.56 -17.64
CA ARG A 137 7.32 -18.65 -16.51
C ARG A 137 7.09 -19.42 -15.22
N GLU A 138 6.20 -20.40 -15.23
CA GLU A 138 5.87 -21.21 -14.05
C GLU A 138 7.11 -21.95 -13.52
N LYS A 139 7.85 -22.66 -14.37
CA LYS A 139 9.04 -23.42 -13.98
C LYS A 139 10.15 -22.53 -13.41
N LEU A 140 10.34 -21.34 -13.98
CA LEU A 140 11.36 -20.39 -13.51
C LEU A 140 10.97 -19.71 -12.20
N MET A 141 9.68 -19.48 -11.96
CA MET A 141 9.19 -19.01 -10.66
C MET A 141 9.31 -20.09 -9.59
N VAL A 142 8.81 -21.31 -9.84
CA VAL A 142 8.84 -22.41 -8.88
C VAL A 142 10.26 -22.77 -8.45
N LYS A 143 11.23 -22.78 -9.39
CA LYS A 143 12.65 -23.04 -9.08
C LYS A 143 13.25 -22.02 -8.10
N LYS A 144 12.74 -20.78 -8.06
CA LYS A 144 13.23 -19.70 -7.19
C LYS A 144 12.51 -19.59 -5.85
N VAL A 145 11.28 -20.09 -5.74
CA VAL A 145 10.41 -19.94 -4.55
C VAL A 145 10.46 -21.15 -3.62
N ASP A 146 11.00 -22.29 -4.08
CA ASP A 146 10.97 -23.52 -3.29
C ASP A 146 11.96 -23.51 -2.11
N GLN A 147 11.50 -22.98 -0.98
CA GLN A 147 12.19 -22.91 0.31
C GLN A 147 12.34 -24.29 0.98
N TYR A 148 11.61 -25.32 0.52
CA TYR A 148 11.60 -26.67 1.09
C TYR A 148 12.58 -27.64 0.41
N ARG A 149 13.25 -27.23 -0.67
CA ARG A 149 14.25 -28.04 -1.38
C ARG A 149 15.48 -28.43 -0.52
N ARG A 150 15.65 -27.80 0.65
CA ARG A 150 16.74 -28.10 1.62
C ARG A 150 16.39 -29.17 2.65
N ILE A 151 15.16 -29.68 2.69
CA ILE A 151 14.80 -30.77 3.60
C ILE A 151 15.03 -32.09 2.86
N LYS A 152 16.19 -32.72 3.08
CA LYS A 152 16.39 -34.14 2.77
C LYS A 152 15.60 -34.94 3.79
N ARG A 153 14.76 -35.85 3.31
CA ARG A 153 14.05 -36.83 4.13
C ARG A 153 14.98 -37.97 4.50
#